data_AF-A0ABD3RFT7-F1
#
_entry.id   AF-A0ABD3RFT7-F1
#
_cell.length_a   1.000
_cell.length_b   1.000
_cell.length_c   1.000
_cell.angle_alpha   90.00
_cell.angle_beta   90.00
_cell.angle_gamma   90.00
#
_symmetry.space_group_name_H-M   'P 1'
#
loop_
_entity.id
_entity.type
_entity.pdbx_description
1 polymer ?
#
loop_
_entity_poly.entity_id
_entity_poly.type
_entity_poly.pdbx_seq_one_letter_code
_entity_poly.pdbx_strand_id
1 'polypeptide(L)'
;MRGEKRRPIKLLYWKGIESNPVTGLMCRMCGFIPVDMANNRHGDANKYDPKSFKQMLKSTKAAIKEGFDIGIMPEGQPNPTPENGMQPIFSGAFTLAKISHRPIKMIALYGLHRMWHPDENIGMDCTARNMAVRVYPNGRIFKDADEFRATLNAVVGHFGANGKDMPKEELQMWLDGSMWKTEQVRRAASTIALAENADKEEERKEESTEFSARMQYIK
;
A
#
# COMPACT_ATOMS: atom_id res chain seq x y z
N MET A 1 -7.96 -22.87 18.32
CA MET A 1 -8.55 -21.52 18.20
C MET A 1 -9.61 -21.50 17.09
N ARG A 2 -10.77 -22.10 17.34
CA ARG A 2 -11.95 -22.03 16.45
C ARG A 2 -13.17 -21.80 17.32
N GLY A 3 -14.12 -21.00 16.84
CA GLY A 3 -15.37 -20.71 17.52
C GLY A 3 -16.31 -19.99 16.56
N GLU A 4 -17.61 -20.08 16.79
CA GLU A 4 -18.67 -19.58 15.90
C GLU A 4 -18.52 -18.09 15.52
N LYS A 5 -17.87 -17.31 16.38
CA LYS A 5 -17.58 -15.87 16.19
C LYS A 5 -16.11 -15.53 15.96
N ARG A 6 -15.22 -16.53 15.82
CA ARG A 6 -13.77 -16.31 15.68
C ARG A 6 -13.28 -16.82 14.34
N ARG A 7 -12.95 -15.88 13.45
CA ARG A 7 -12.30 -16.16 12.17
C ARG A 7 -10.78 -16.05 12.35
N PRO A 8 -10.04 -17.16 12.28
CA PRO A 8 -8.58 -17.11 12.29
C PRO A 8 -8.05 -16.39 11.04
N ILE A 9 -6.93 -15.68 11.19
CA ILE A 9 -6.26 -14.96 10.11
C ILE A 9 -5.11 -15.81 9.57
N LYS A 10 -5.01 -15.95 8.25
CA LYS A 10 -3.80 -16.43 7.57
C LYS A 10 -3.09 -15.25 6.93
N LEU A 11 -1.80 -15.10 7.21
CA LEU A 11 -0.98 -14.04 6.64
C LEU A 11 -0.36 -14.49 5.31
N LEU A 12 -0.30 -13.59 4.35
CA LEU A 12 0.61 -13.70 3.21
C LEU A 12 1.98 -13.19 3.64
N TYR A 13 3.04 -13.92 3.33
CA TYR A 13 4.40 -13.54 3.72
C TYR A 13 5.42 -13.90 2.64
N TRP A 14 6.58 -13.23 2.67
CA TRP A 14 7.70 -13.56 1.80
C TRP A 14 8.35 -14.87 2.23
N LYS A 15 8.44 -15.83 1.30
CA LYS A 15 8.98 -17.16 1.57
C LYS A 15 10.44 -17.14 2.04
N GLY A 16 11.21 -16.11 1.66
CA GLY A 16 12.61 -15.93 2.11
C GLY A 16 12.77 -15.91 3.63
N ILE A 17 11.73 -15.51 4.37
CA ILE A 17 11.72 -15.54 5.84
C ILE A 17 11.91 -16.98 6.36
N GLU A 18 11.46 -18.02 5.64
CA GLU A 18 11.64 -19.43 6.07
C GLU A 18 13.09 -19.91 6.09
N SER A 19 14.04 -19.14 5.53
CA SER A 19 15.47 -19.44 5.66
C SER A 19 15.92 -19.44 7.12
N ASN A 20 15.28 -18.64 7.98
CA ASN A 20 15.47 -18.72 9.42
C ASN A 20 14.61 -19.86 10.00
N PRO A 21 15.20 -20.85 10.70
CA PRO A 21 14.50 -22.07 11.11
C PRO A 21 13.36 -21.81 12.10
N VAL A 22 13.47 -20.79 12.96
CA VAL A 22 12.43 -20.44 13.93
C VAL A 22 11.21 -19.87 13.21
N THR A 23 11.43 -18.87 12.35
CA THR A 23 10.33 -18.25 11.59
C THR A 23 9.74 -19.22 10.57
N GLY A 24 10.54 -20.06 9.93
CA GLY A 24 10.08 -21.13 9.04
C GLY A 24 9.18 -22.14 9.74
N LEU A 25 9.55 -22.60 10.93
CA LEU A 25 8.70 -23.47 11.75
C LEU A 25 7.38 -22.77 12.12
N MET A 26 7.45 -21.51 12.60
CA MET A 26 6.28 -20.72 12.96
C MET A 26 5.31 -20.55 11.78
N CYS A 27 5.79 -20.11 10.62
CA CYS A 27 4.95 -19.88 9.44
C CYS A 27 4.24 -21.16 8.99
N ARG A 28 4.95 -22.31 9.00
CA ARG A 28 4.37 -23.61 8.66
C ARG A 28 3.32 -24.07 9.66
N MET A 29 3.58 -23.94 10.96
CA MET A 29 2.62 -24.31 12.01
C MET A 29 1.36 -23.44 11.99
N CYS A 30 1.50 -22.14 11.68
CA CYS A 30 0.38 -21.22 11.55
C CYS A 30 -0.41 -21.39 10.24
N GLY A 31 0.12 -22.16 9.27
CA GLY A 31 -0.51 -22.35 7.96
C GLY A 31 -0.61 -21.05 7.16
N PHE A 32 0.38 -20.16 7.32
CA PHE A 32 0.50 -18.93 6.54
C PHE A 32 0.79 -19.24 5.07
N ILE A 33 0.53 -18.27 4.19
CA ILE A 33 0.59 -18.46 2.74
C ILE A 33 1.87 -17.82 2.21
N PRO A 34 2.88 -18.61 1.78
CA PRO A 34 4.12 -18.07 1.27
C PRO A 34 3.96 -17.48 -0.13
N VAL A 35 4.73 -16.44 -0.41
CA VAL A 35 4.93 -15.87 -1.75
C VAL A 35 6.43 -15.77 -2.00
N ASP A 36 6.88 -16.37 -3.09
CA ASP A 36 8.24 -16.25 -3.57
C ASP A 36 8.39 -14.93 -4.35
N MET A 37 9.37 -14.14 -3.94
CA MET A 37 9.72 -12.87 -4.55
C MET A 37 11.23 -12.86 -4.76
N ALA A 38 11.68 -12.21 -5.84
CA ALA A 38 13.09 -12.00 -6.09
C ALA A 38 13.74 -11.36 -4.86
N ASN A 39 14.95 -11.82 -4.53
CA ASN A 39 15.72 -11.30 -3.40
C ASN A 39 16.34 -9.94 -3.78
N ASN A 40 15.51 -8.91 -3.85
CA ASN A 40 15.92 -7.52 -4.08
C ASN A 40 16.20 -6.84 -2.72
N ARG A 41 16.95 -5.74 -2.71
CA ARG A 41 17.20 -5.01 -1.44
C ARG A 41 15.88 -4.42 -0.92
N HIS A 42 15.81 -4.20 0.40
CA HIS A 42 14.67 -3.53 1.01
C HIS A 42 14.45 -2.14 0.40
N GLY A 43 13.25 -1.87 -0.11
CA GLY A 43 12.91 -0.61 -0.77
C GLY A 43 13.01 -0.64 -2.30
N ASP A 44 13.59 -1.68 -2.90
CA ASP A 44 13.54 -1.89 -4.34
C ASP A 44 12.17 -2.43 -4.80
N ALA A 45 11.77 -2.13 -6.04
CA ALA A 45 10.54 -2.66 -6.59
C ALA A 45 10.54 -4.20 -6.63
N ASN A 46 9.52 -4.83 -6.04
CA ASN A 46 9.37 -6.28 -6.02
C ASN A 46 9.19 -6.87 -7.43
N LYS A 47 9.93 -7.95 -7.74
CA LYS A 47 9.63 -8.86 -8.86
C LYS A 47 9.18 -10.21 -8.30
N TYR A 48 7.95 -10.62 -8.61
CA TYR A 48 7.40 -11.89 -8.14
C TYR A 48 7.64 -13.01 -9.15
N ASP A 49 7.81 -14.25 -8.66
CA ASP A 49 7.76 -15.43 -9.52
C ASP A 49 6.29 -15.71 -9.91
N PRO A 50 5.93 -15.68 -11.21
CA PRO A 50 4.56 -15.95 -11.66
C PRO A 50 4.01 -17.30 -11.19
N LYS A 51 4.85 -18.33 -11.05
CA LYS A 51 4.43 -19.66 -10.58
C LYS A 51 4.05 -19.59 -9.11
N SER A 52 4.89 -19.00 -8.26
CA SER A 52 4.56 -18.78 -6.86
C SER A 52 3.31 -17.92 -6.67
N PHE A 53 3.13 -16.88 -7.50
CA PHE A 53 1.95 -16.03 -7.41
C PHE A 53 0.66 -16.81 -7.67
N LYS A 54 0.64 -17.65 -8.72
CA LYS A 54 -0.51 -18.54 -9.02
C LYS A 54 -0.82 -19.48 -7.87
N GLN A 55 0.20 -20.04 -7.23
CA GLN A 55 0.03 -20.91 -6.06
C GLN A 55 -0.53 -20.15 -4.86
N MET A 56 -0.04 -18.93 -4.59
CA MET A 56 -0.59 -18.05 -3.54
C MET A 56 -2.08 -17.78 -3.77
N LEU A 57 -2.48 -17.44 -5.01
CA LEU A 57 -3.90 -17.21 -5.33
C LEU A 57 -4.76 -18.44 -5.04
N LYS A 58 -4.27 -19.64 -5.39
CA LYS A 58 -4.97 -20.91 -5.12
C LYS A 58 -5.12 -21.15 -3.61
N SER A 59 -4.04 -21.01 -2.85
CA SER A 59 -4.03 -21.18 -1.39
C SER A 59 -4.94 -20.15 -0.69
N THR A 60 -4.95 -18.91 -1.17
CA THR A 60 -5.78 -17.83 -0.62
C THR A 60 -7.26 -18.12 -0.85
N LYS A 61 -7.65 -18.57 -2.05
CA LYS A 61 -9.04 -18.99 -2.33
C LYS A 61 -9.47 -20.16 -1.44
N ALA A 62 -8.59 -21.15 -1.23
CA ALA A 62 -8.88 -22.28 -0.33
C ALA A 62 -9.07 -21.81 1.12
N ALA A 63 -8.18 -20.97 1.64
CA ALA A 63 -8.28 -20.39 2.98
C ALA A 63 -9.57 -19.59 3.18
N ILE A 64 -9.98 -18.79 2.19
CA ILE A 64 -11.24 -18.04 2.23
C ILE A 64 -12.44 -18.99 2.31
N LYS A 65 -12.45 -20.08 1.52
CA LYS A 65 -13.49 -21.12 1.53
C LYS A 65 -13.57 -21.87 2.86
N GLU A 66 -12.43 -22.11 3.49
CA GLU A 66 -12.31 -22.69 4.84
C GLU A 66 -12.74 -21.72 5.96
N GLY A 67 -13.06 -20.47 5.63
CA GLY A 67 -13.59 -19.48 6.57
C GLY A 67 -12.54 -18.59 7.23
N PHE A 68 -11.26 -18.67 6.82
CA PHE A 68 -10.20 -17.78 7.30
C PHE A 68 -10.38 -16.35 6.76
N ASP A 69 -9.86 -15.39 7.52
CA ASP A 69 -9.55 -14.05 7.02
C ASP A 69 -8.11 -14.01 6.52
N ILE A 70 -7.83 -13.10 5.58
CA ILE A 70 -6.54 -13.02 4.90
C ILE A 70 -5.87 -11.70 5.29
N GLY A 71 -4.70 -11.79 5.94
CA GLY A 71 -3.87 -10.64 6.23
C GLY A 71 -2.84 -10.42 5.12
N ILE A 72 -2.76 -9.19 4.61
CA ILE A 72 -1.90 -8.82 3.50
C ILE A 72 -1.16 -7.54 3.87
N MET A 73 0.15 -7.51 3.66
CA MET A 73 0.97 -6.30 3.67
C MET A 73 1.14 -5.85 2.22
N PRO A 74 0.41 -4.81 1.77
CA PRO A 74 0.31 -4.52 0.34
C PRO A 74 1.54 -3.79 -0.22
N GLU A 75 2.48 -3.37 0.63
CA GLU A 75 3.83 -2.91 0.24
C GLU A 75 4.74 -4.09 -0.15
N GLY A 76 4.41 -5.33 0.26
CA GLY A 76 5.16 -6.54 -0.06
C GLY A 76 6.51 -6.69 0.65
N GLN A 77 7.06 -5.61 1.22
CA GLN A 77 8.30 -5.62 1.99
C GLN A 77 8.16 -4.77 3.27
N PRO A 78 9.06 -4.96 4.26
CA PRO A 78 9.21 -4.02 5.36
C PRO A 78 9.62 -2.64 4.86
N ASN A 79 8.97 -1.59 5.36
CA ASN A 79 9.30 -0.21 5.07
C ASN A 79 10.41 0.28 6.02
N PRO A 80 11.61 0.63 5.53
CA PRO A 80 12.71 1.12 6.37
C PRO A 80 12.50 2.55 6.85
N THR A 81 11.71 3.37 6.14
CA THR A 81 11.54 4.80 6.41
C THR A 81 10.06 5.20 6.49
N PRO A 82 9.29 4.59 7.41
CA PRO A 82 7.85 4.83 7.51
C PRO A 82 7.48 6.27 7.86
N GLU A 83 8.40 7.07 8.39
CA GLU A 83 8.25 8.52 8.58
C GLU A 83 7.98 9.27 7.27
N ASN A 84 8.40 8.73 6.12
CA ASN A 84 8.14 9.27 4.80
C ASN A 84 6.79 8.80 4.21
N GLY A 85 6.01 8.04 4.99
CA GLY A 85 4.79 7.39 4.55
C GLY A 85 5.01 5.97 4.06
N MET A 86 3.99 5.42 3.39
CA MET A 86 4.04 4.05 2.87
C MET A 86 4.86 3.95 1.58
N GLN A 87 5.50 2.79 1.39
CA GLN A 87 6.02 2.36 0.11
C GLN A 87 4.89 2.17 -0.92
N PRO A 88 5.23 2.05 -2.22
CA PRO A 88 4.23 1.80 -3.26
C PRO A 88 3.35 0.58 -2.96
N ILE A 89 2.03 0.81 -2.92
CA ILE A 89 1.03 -0.22 -2.64
C ILE A 89 0.70 -1.02 -3.91
N PHE A 90 0.94 -2.32 -3.85
CA PHE A 90 0.58 -3.25 -4.93
C PHE A 90 -0.95 -3.44 -5.02
N SER A 91 -1.49 -3.34 -6.22
CA SER A 91 -2.93 -3.55 -6.49
C SER A 91 -3.38 -5.00 -6.31
N GLY A 92 -2.45 -5.96 -6.22
CA GLY A 92 -2.75 -7.37 -5.99
C GLY A 92 -3.59 -7.62 -4.74
N ALA A 93 -3.37 -6.83 -3.67
CA ALA A 93 -4.16 -6.90 -2.44
C ALA A 93 -5.64 -6.54 -2.69
N PHE A 94 -5.89 -5.47 -3.46
CA PHE A 94 -7.24 -5.09 -3.88
C PHE A 94 -7.89 -6.15 -4.78
N THR A 95 -7.15 -6.70 -5.74
CA THR A 95 -7.64 -7.75 -6.64
C THR A 95 -8.14 -8.98 -5.86
N LEU A 96 -7.43 -9.39 -4.82
CA LEU A 96 -7.85 -10.50 -3.95
C LEU A 96 -9.16 -10.21 -3.20
N ALA A 97 -9.31 -9.00 -2.67
CA ALA A 97 -10.54 -8.58 -2.01
C ALA A 97 -11.72 -8.54 -3.00
N LYS A 98 -11.50 -8.00 -4.20
CA LYS A 98 -12.50 -7.93 -5.27
C LYS A 98 -12.99 -9.32 -5.69
N ILE A 99 -12.08 -10.26 -5.92
CA ILE A 99 -12.41 -11.64 -6.32
C ILE A 99 -13.17 -12.39 -5.22
N SER A 100 -12.91 -12.07 -3.96
CA SER A 100 -13.54 -12.75 -2.82
C SER A 100 -14.83 -12.09 -2.34
N HIS A 101 -15.22 -10.95 -2.94
CA HIS A 101 -16.38 -10.13 -2.51
C HIS A 101 -16.38 -9.84 -1.00
N ARG A 102 -15.18 -9.64 -0.43
CA ARG A 102 -15.01 -9.40 1.00
C ARG A 102 -14.59 -7.96 1.27
N PRO A 103 -15.12 -7.36 2.34
CA PRO A 103 -14.67 -6.03 2.75
C PRO A 103 -13.24 -6.11 3.30
N ILE A 104 -12.44 -5.08 3.03
CA ILE A 104 -11.08 -4.92 3.56
C ILE A 104 -11.18 -4.16 4.88
N LYS A 105 -10.54 -4.68 5.93
CA LYS A 105 -10.30 -3.95 7.18
C LYS A 105 -8.84 -3.50 7.22
N MET A 106 -8.63 -2.23 7.56
CA MET A 106 -7.30 -1.64 7.63
C MET A 106 -6.73 -1.78 9.05
N ILE A 107 -5.45 -2.13 9.13
CA ILE A 107 -4.67 -2.15 10.36
C ILE A 107 -3.42 -1.32 10.10
N ALA A 108 -3.09 -0.41 11.01
CA ALA A 108 -1.86 0.36 10.98
C ALA A 108 -0.95 -0.02 12.15
N LEU A 109 0.36 0.02 11.89
CA LEU A 109 1.41 -0.33 12.83
C LEU A 109 2.38 0.85 12.90
N TYR A 110 2.83 1.18 14.10
CA TYR A 110 3.80 2.25 14.34
C TYR A 110 4.89 1.79 15.30
N GLY A 111 6.12 2.24 15.05
CA GLY A 111 7.28 2.02 15.92
C GLY A 111 8.02 0.69 15.72
N LEU A 112 7.52 -0.21 14.87
CA LEU A 112 8.16 -1.52 14.63
C LEU A 112 9.58 -1.40 14.05
N HIS A 113 9.82 -0.44 13.15
CA HIS A 113 11.14 -0.15 12.59
C HIS A 113 12.17 0.29 13.65
N ARG A 114 11.71 0.80 14.79
CA ARG A 114 12.57 1.17 15.94
C ARG A 114 12.84 -0.01 16.86
N MET A 115 12.03 -1.07 16.77
CA MET A 115 12.27 -2.31 17.51
C MET A 115 13.22 -3.21 16.73
N TRP A 116 12.91 -3.51 15.47
CA TRP A 116 13.80 -4.28 14.61
C TRP A 116 13.84 -3.60 13.25
N HIS A 117 14.93 -2.90 12.98
CA HIS A 117 15.09 -2.17 11.75
C HIS A 117 15.36 -3.15 10.59
N PRO A 118 14.68 -3.04 9.43
CA PRO A 118 14.88 -3.97 8.32
C PRO A 118 16.22 -3.77 7.58
N ASP A 119 16.85 -2.60 7.72
CA ASP A 119 18.21 -2.36 7.21
C ASP A 119 19.25 -2.88 8.20
N GLU A 120 20.00 -3.92 7.78
CA GLU A 120 21.08 -4.53 8.57
C GLU A 120 22.20 -3.54 8.93
N ASN A 121 22.40 -2.48 8.13
CA ASN A 121 23.43 -1.47 8.38
C ASN A 121 23.09 -0.52 9.53
N ILE A 122 21.80 -0.34 9.84
CA ILE A 122 21.35 0.48 10.97
C ILE A 122 21.45 -0.31 12.28
N GLY A 123 21.30 -1.63 12.20
CA GLY A 123 21.44 -2.56 13.31
C GLY A 123 20.15 -3.31 13.61
N MET A 124 20.30 -4.61 13.86
CA MET A 124 19.21 -5.52 14.28
C MET A 124 18.92 -5.43 15.79
N ASP A 125 19.50 -4.45 16.47
CA ASP A 125 19.37 -4.28 17.91
C ASP A 125 18.00 -3.69 18.27
N CYS A 126 17.43 -4.21 19.35
CA CYS A 126 16.15 -3.74 19.86
C CYS A 126 16.31 -2.40 20.59
N THR A 127 16.16 -1.30 19.85
CA THR A 127 16.38 0.06 20.38
C THR A 127 15.13 0.69 21.01
N ALA A 128 13.94 0.16 20.74
CA ALA A 128 12.67 0.61 21.33
C ALA A 128 11.86 -0.55 21.94
N ARG A 129 10.97 -0.23 22.88
CA ARG A 129 10.10 -1.21 23.56
C ARG A 129 8.60 -1.00 23.33
N ASN A 130 8.24 0.10 22.67
CA ASN A 130 6.85 0.48 22.47
C ASN A 130 6.51 0.43 20.98
N MET A 131 5.40 -0.23 20.67
CA MET A 131 4.73 -0.17 19.38
C MET A 131 3.28 0.22 19.57
N ALA A 132 2.68 0.83 18.55
CA ALA A 132 1.25 1.09 18.52
C ALA A 132 0.60 0.32 17.37
N VAL A 133 -0.58 -0.23 17.65
CA VAL A 133 -1.40 -0.94 16.67
C VAL A 133 -2.76 -0.27 16.63
N ARG A 134 -3.21 0.08 15.43
CA ARG A 134 -4.53 0.67 15.19
C ARG A 134 -5.34 -0.22 14.28
N VAL A 135 -6.48 -0.69 14.76
CA VAL A 135 -7.46 -1.43 13.96
C VAL A 135 -8.60 -0.47 13.65
N TYR A 136 -8.79 -0.14 12.37
CA TYR A 136 -9.85 0.78 11.97
C TYR A 136 -11.21 0.07 12.00
N PRO A 137 -12.27 0.78 12.43
CA PRO A 137 -13.61 0.20 12.47
C PRO A 137 -14.16 -0.01 11.07
N ASN A 138 -15.01 -1.03 10.93
CA ASN A 138 -15.73 -1.38 9.71
C ASN A 138 -14.84 -1.81 8.53
N GLY A 139 -15.20 -2.93 7.90
CA GLY A 139 -14.56 -3.30 6.64
C GLY A 139 -15.25 -2.55 5.49
N ARG A 140 -14.49 -2.15 4.47
CA ARG A 140 -15.02 -1.46 3.30
C ARG A 140 -14.78 -2.23 2.01
N ILE A 141 -15.76 -2.20 1.12
CA ILE A 141 -15.61 -2.64 -0.27
C ILE A 141 -15.20 -1.41 -1.06
N PHE A 142 -14.01 -1.47 -1.66
CA PHE A 142 -13.47 -0.42 -2.51
C PHE A 142 -13.95 -0.63 -3.95
N LYS A 143 -14.22 0.46 -4.66
CA LYS A 143 -14.70 0.48 -6.04
C LYS A 143 -13.60 0.11 -7.02
N ASP A 144 -12.43 0.68 -6.80
CA ASP A 144 -11.26 0.52 -7.66
C ASP A 144 -9.96 0.52 -6.85
N ALA A 145 -8.86 0.20 -7.56
CA ALA A 145 -7.54 0.09 -6.94
C ALA A 145 -6.99 1.45 -6.48
N ASP A 146 -7.39 2.55 -7.11
CA ASP A 146 -6.87 3.87 -6.81
C ASP A 146 -7.52 4.46 -5.56
N GLU A 147 -8.83 4.24 -5.38
CA GLU A 147 -9.54 4.52 -4.13
C GLU A 147 -8.93 3.76 -2.96
N PHE A 148 -8.64 2.46 -3.16
CA PHE A 148 -7.98 1.63 -2.16
C PHE A 148 -6.60 2.18 -1.79
N ARG A 149 -5.75 2.45 -2.78
CA ARG A 149 -4.39 2.99 -2.56
C ARG A 149 -4.42 4.35 -1.88
N ALA A 150 -5.24 5.27 -2.36
CA ALA A 150 -5.36 6.61 -1.81
C ALA A 150 -5.83 6.57 -0.35
N THR A 151 -6.86 5.77 -0.06
CA THR A 151 -7.37 5.61 1.30
C THR A 151 -6.33 4.99 2.23
N LEU A 152 -5.65 3.93 1.78
CA LEU A 152 -4.65 3.26 2.61
C LEU A 152 -3.44 4.16 2.89
N ASN A 153 -2.93 4.86 1.88
CA ASN A 153 -1.84 5.82 2.04
C ASN A 153 -2.22 6.95 3.00
N ALA A 154 -3.40 7.53 2.85
CA ALA A 154 -3.87 8.60 3.71
C ALA A 154 -4.02 8.10 5.15
N VAL A 155 -4.75 7.00 5.37
CA VAL A 155 -5.13 6.55 6.71
C VAL A 155 -3.99 5.77 7.39
N VAL A 156 -3.59 4.65 6.80
CA VAL A 156 -2.57 3.76 7.38
C VAL A 156 -1.19 4.40 7.29
N GLY A 157 -0.88 5.07 6.17
CA GLY A 157 0.39 5.77 6.02
C GLY A 157 0.57 6.92 7.01
N HIS A 158 -0.47 7.74 7.24
CA HIS A 158 -0.40 8.79 8.25
C HIS A 158 -0.15 8.24 9.65
N PHE A 159 -0.85 7.17 10.05
CA PHE A 159 -0.61 6.53 11.35
C PHE A 159 0.77 5.88 11.42
N GLY A 160 1.22 5.22 10.35
CA GLY A 160 2.54 4.59 10.27
C GLY A 160 3.70 5.57 10.40
N ALA A 161 3.53 6.80 9.90
CA ALA A 161 4.51 7.87 10.03
C ALA A 161 4.47 8.55 11.40
N ASN A 162 3.28 8.83 11.94
CA ASN A 162 3.10 9.74 13.08
C ASN A 162 2.77 9.04 14.41
N GLY A 163 2.33 7.78 14.37
CA GLY A 163 1.83 7.03 15.53
C GLY A 163 0.50 7.53 16.09
N LYS A 164 -0.18 8.42 15.35
CA LYS A 164 -1.46 9.03 15.71
C LYS A 164 -2.37 9.05 14.50
N ASP A 165 -3.68 9.00 14.74
CA ASP A 165 -4.68 9.17 13.70
C ASP A 165 -4.71 10.65 13.24
N MET A 166 -5.07 10.85 11.98
CA MET A 166 -5.42 12.17 11.43
C MET A 166 -6.66 12.76 12.14
N PRO A 167 -7.00 14.05 11.93
CA PRO A 167 -8.20 14.65 12.52
C PRO A 167 -9.45 13.79 12.28
N LYS A 168 -10.28 13.65 13.33
CA LYS A 168 -11.38 12.68 13.37
C LYS A 168 -12.36 12.80 12.20
N GLU A 169 -12.68 14.02 11.79
CA GLU A 169 -13.60 14.30 10.67
C GLU A 169 -13.01 13.79 9.35
N GLU A 170 -11.75 14.16 9.09
CA GLU A 170 -11.02 13.72 7.90
C GLU A 170 -10.87 12.19 7.86
N LEU A 171 -10.50 11.58 8.99
CA LEU A 171 -10.42 10.14 9.13
C LEU A 171 -11.76 9.48 8.77
N GLN A 172 -12.86 9.99 9.32
CA GLN A 172 -14.18 9.42 9.08
C GLN A 172 -14.56 9.51 7.60
N MET A 173 -14.27 10.62 6.94
CA MET A 173 -14.51 10.81 5.50
C MET A 173 -13.68 9.84 4.64
N TRP A 174 -12.46 9.51 5.04
CA TRP A 174 -11.67 8.47 4.38
C TRP A 174 -12.25 7.07 4.61
N LEU A 175 -12.68 6.76 5.84
CA LEU A 175 -13.23 5.46 6.19
C LEU A 175 -14.57 5.17 5.51
N ASP A 176 -15.45 6.17 5.36
CA ASP A 176 -16.73 6.03 4.66
C ASP A 176 -16.64 6.22 3.13
N GLY A 177 -15.53 6.78 2.64
CA GLY A 177 -15.26 6.98 1.22
C GLY A 177 -15.78 8.28 0.62
N SER A 178 -16.40 9.15 1.42
CA SER A 178 -16.77 10.49 0.98
C SER A 178 -15.55 11.32 0.57
N MET A 179 -14.41 11.15 1.25
CA MET A 179 -13.17 11.85 0.90
C MET A 179 -12.67 11.50 -0.50
N TRP A 180 -12.88 10.26 -0.96
CA TRP A 180 -12.47 9.85 -2.29
C TRP A 180 -13.19 10.64 -3.39
N LYS A 181 -14.47 10.97 -3.18
CA LYS A 181 -15.22 11.81 -4.12
C LYS A 181 -14.61 13.22 -4.21
N THR A 182 -14.23 13.78 -3.07
CA THR A 182 -13.54 15.08 -3.01
C THR A 182 -12.20 15.03 -3.74
N GLU A 183 -11.42 13.96 -3.55
CA GLU A 183 -10.16 13.76 -4.25
C GLU A 183 -10.33 13.59 -5.76
N GLN A 184 -11.38 12.90 -6.22
CA GLN A 184 -11.68 12.81 -7.65
C GLN A 184 -11.94 14.19 -8.26
N VAL A 185 -12.71 15.04 -7.57
CA VAL A 185 -12.98 16.42 -8.03
C VAL A 185 -11.69 17.24 -8.06
N ARG A 186 -10.84 17.15 -7.02
CA ARG A 186 -9.54 17.84 -6.98
C ARG A 186 -8.62 17.41 -8.11
N ARG A 187 -8.54 16.10 -8.38
CA ARG A 187 -7.72 15.57 -9.48
C ARG A 187 -8.22 16.05 -10.83
N ALA A 188 -9.53 16.01 -11.07
CA ALA A 188 -10.12 16.52 -12.30
C ALA A 188 -9.81 18.03 -12.50
N ALA A 189 -9.98 18.83 -11.45
CA ALA A 189 -9.64 20.26 -11.49
C ALA A 189 -8.14 20.50 -11.77
N SER A 190 -7.26 19.72 -11.13
CA SER A 190 -5.81 19.82 -11.37
C SER A 190 -5.42 19.42 -12.79
N THR A 191 -6.07 18.41 -13.38
CA THR A 191 -5.81 17.99 -14.77
C THR A 191 -6.24 19.08 -15.74
N ILE A 192 -7.39 19.71 -15.53
CA ILE A 192 -7.86 20.83 -16.36
C ILE A 192 -6.87 21.99 -16.28
N ALA A 193 -6.45 22.40 -15.08
CA ALA A 193 -5.48 23.47 -14.90
C ALA A 193 -4.12 23.18 -15.56
N LEU A 194 -3.66 21.93 -15.54
CA LEU A 194 -2.43 21.52 -16.22
C LEU A 194 -2.57 21.59 -17.75
N ALA A 195 -3.71 21.15 -18.30
CA ALA A 195 -3.98 21.25 -19.73
C ALA A 195 -4.03 22.72 -20.18
N GLU A 196 -4.75 23.58 -19.46
CA GLU A 196 -4.83 25.01 -19.77
C GLU A 196 -3.47 25.72 -19.69
N ASN A 197 -2.56 25.26 -18.81
CA ASN A 197 -1.20 25.80 -18.73
C ASN A 197 -0.31 25.29 -19.86
N ALA A 198 -0.49 24.04 -20.32
CA ALA A 198 0.22 23.49 -21.46
C ALA A 198 -0.16 24.22 -22.75
N ASP A 199 -1.46 24.46 -22.97
CA ASP A 199 -1.96 25.20 -24.13
C ASP A 199 -1.39 26.64 -24.16
N LYS A 200 -1.36 27.33 -23.01
CA LYS A 200 -0.75 28.67 -22.87
C LYS A 200 0.77 28.70 -23.03
N GLU A 201 1.46 27.57 -22.83
CA GLU A 201 2.89 27.44 -23.10
C GLU A 201 3.16 27.17 -24.57
N GLU A 202 2.28 26.42 -25.26
CA GLU A 202 2.34 26.23 -26.71
C GLU A 202 2.07 27.53 -27.46
N GLU A 203 1.03 28.28 -27.11
CA GLU A 203 0.74 29.60 -27.70
C GLU A 203 1.91 30.58 -27.54
N ARG A 204 2.54 30.61 -26.36
CA ARG A 204 3.73 31.46 -26.12
C ARG A 204 4.96 31.03 -26.93
N LYS A 205 5.12 29.73 -27.19
CA LYS A 205 6.20 29.24 -28.06
C LYS A 205 5.94 29.63 -29.50
N GLU A 206 4.71 29.51 -30.00
CA GLU A 206 4.33 29.91 -31.36
C GLU A 206 4.55 31.42 -31.58
N GLU A 207 4.09 32.27 -30.67
CA GLU A 207 4.31 33.73 -30.74
C GLU A 207 5.80 34.10 -30.73
N SER A 208 6.61 33.42 -29.91
CA SER A 208 8.06 33.66 -29.85
C SER A 208 8.78 33.24 -31.14
N THR A 209 8.29 32.18 -31.79
CA THR A 209 8.85 31.65 -33.04
C THR A 209 8.49 32.58 -34.20
N GLU A 210 7.25 33.07 -34.24
CA GLU A 210 6.78 34.03 -35.25
C GLU A 210 7.47 35.40 -35.10
N PHE A 211 7.69 35.86 -33.87
CA PHE A 211 8.45 37.08 -33.59
C PHE A 211 9.92 36.96 -34.03
N SER A 212 10.56 35.84 -33.75
CA SER A 212 11.95 35.58 -34.18
C SER A 212 12.08 35.46 -35.69
N ALA A 213 11.07 34.90 -36.37
CA ALA A 213 11.03 34.84 -37.83
C ALA A 213 10.89 36.24 -38.45
N ARG A 214 10.01 37.10 -37.93
CA ARG A 214 9.84 38.48 -38.43
C ARG A 214 11.10 39.35 -38.27
N MET A 215 11.86 39.16 -37.20
CA MET A 215 13.12 39.89 -36.96
C MET A 215 14.25 39.53 -37.94
N GLN A 216 14.20 38.37 -38.61
CA GLN A 216 15.19 37.99 -39.61
C GLN A 216 15.00 38.68 -40.97
N TYR A 217 13.83 39.27 -41.24
CA TYR A 217 13.52 39.96 -42.51
C TYR A 217 13.71 41.48 -42.47
N ILE A 218 14.25 42.05 -41.38
CA ILE A 218 14.51 43.50 -41.21
C ILE A 218 16.01 43.84 -41.37
N LYS A 219 16.76 43.06 -42.14
CA LYS A 219 18.15 43.39 -42.54
C LYS A 219 18.24 43.51 -44.06
#